data_AF-W7IQP0-F1
#
_entry.id   AF-W7IQP0-F1
#
_cell.length_a   1.000
_cell.length_b   1.000
_cell.length_c   1.000
_cell.angle_alpha   90.00
_cell.angle_beta   90.00
_cell.angle_gamma   90.00
#
_symmetry.space_group_name_H-M   'P 1'
#
loop_
_entity.id
_entity.type
_entity.pdbx_description
1 polymer ?
#
loop_
_entity_poly.entity_id
_entity_poly.type
_entity_poly.pdbx_seq_one_letter_code
_entity_poly.pdbx_strand_id
1 'polypeptide(L)'
;MQTFLPHPDFTASAATLDRGRLGKQRVETVQILRALVWPVYGWKNHPAVAMWRGFTPALALYGLAVCERWTALGHADSVSAQVLAFTDGEVPDPHDLAATGQLPPWLGDPDLHRSHQSALLRKDPAHYRPLFGDDVPDDLPYSWPLPAYPRWPVRRGHSDPLTTLAASDLLGIDPDPAEADLLWRVQEGEAVVLGGNDPARRRSVALLAGLCLPGRTAWITPAPLPELTPLDLTALPDPHHGTGRQPDPAALAAMAAENEVAPDVVFLRAGTAPPPDTGLVVREQHNELHLARRSPDSLPPAPAGRRRSRVATR
;
A
#
# COMPACT_ATOMS: atom_id res chain seq x y z
N MET A 1 9.18 -15.53 -3.97
CA MET A 1 8.21 -14.68 -3.27
C MET A 1 8.20 -13.32 -3.94
N GLN A 2 7.19 -13.06 -4.76
CA GLN A 2 7.01 -11.77 -5.45
C GLN A 2 5.55 -11.62 -5.89
N THR A 3 5.18 -10.41 -6.32
CA THR A 3 3.94 -10.16 -7.07
C THR A 3 4.24 -10.05 -8.56
N PHE A 4 3.28 -10.40 -9.43
CA PHE A 4 3.33 -10.10 -10.87
C PHE A 4 2.22 -9.11 -11.24
N LEU A 5 2.61 -7.91 -11.67
CA LEU A 5 1.73 -6.80 -12.05
C LEU A 5 2.10 -6.30 -13.46
N PRO A 6 1.89 -7.10 -14.53
CA PRO A 6 2.14 -6.63 -15.89
C PRO A 6 1.20 -5.49 -16.32
N HIS A 7 0.10 -5.25 -15.58
CA HIS A 7 -0.85 -4.17 -15.80
C HIS A 7 -1.17 -3.44 -14.48
N PRO A 8 -1.64 -2.18 -14.53
CA PRO A 8 -2.12 -1.46 -13.36
C PRO A 8 -3.33 -2.12 -12.69
N ASP A 9 -4.24 -2.69 -13.50
CA ASP A 9 -5.40 -3.43 -13.00
C ASP A 9 -5.00 -4.82 -12.49
N PHE A 10 -5.49 -5.18 -11.31
CA PHE A 10 -5.20 -6.45 -10.66
C PHE A 10 -5.86 -7.62 -11.40
N THR A 11 -7.10 -7.43 -11.88
CA THR A 11 -7.83 -8.44 -12.65
C THR A 11 -7.17 -8.68 -14.01
N ALA A 12 -6.81 -7.61 -14.73
CA ALA A 12 -6.03 -7.72 -15.97
C ALA A 12 -4.66 -8.40 -15.75
N SER A 13 -3.97 -8.05 -14.66
CA SER A 13 -2.71 -8.69 -14.27
C SER A 13 -2.88 -10.19 -14.04
N ALA A 14 -3.89 -10.61 -13.28
CA ALA A 14 -4.17 -12.03 -13.03
C ALA A 14 -4.56 -12.77 -14.32
N ALA A 15 -5.38 -12.16 -15.18
CA ALA A 15 -5.85 -12.75 -16.44
C ALA A 15 -4.70 -13.09 -17.41
N THR A 16 -3.62 -12.33 -17.37
CA THR A 16 -2.44 -12.46 -18.23
C THR A 16 -1.53 -13.64 -17.86
N LEU A 17 -1.52 -14.03 -16.58
CA LEU A 17 -0.59 -15.05 -16.08
C LEU A 17 -0.91 -16.43 -16.63
N ASP A 18 0.13 -17.16 -17.03
CA ASP A 18 0.03 -18.60 -17.24
C ASP A 18 -0.39 -19.31 -15.94
N ARG A 19 -0.98 -20.50 -16.09
CA ARG A 19 -1.51 -21.29 -14.97
C ARG A 19 -0.50 -21.52 -13.84
N GLY A 20 0.77 -21.76 -14.16
CA GLY A 20 1.81 -22.03 -13.18
C GLY A 20 2.13 -20.82 -12.32
N ARG A 21 2.25 -19.64 -12.94
CA ARG A 21 2.51 -18.37 -12.24
C ARG A 21 1.27 -17.89 -11.50
N LEU A 22 0.08 -17.99 -12.10
CA LEU A 22 -1.20 -17.70 -11.43
C LEU A 22 -1.36 -18.53 -10.15
N GLY A 23 -1.13 -19.83 -10.22
CA GLY A 23 -1.20 -20.72 -9.06
C GLY A 23 -0.24 -20.34 -7.94
N LYS A 24 0.99 -19.90 -8.28
CA LYS A 24 1.99 -19.42 -7.31
C LYS A 24 1.61 -18.09 -6.68
N GLN A 25 1.06 -17.16 -7.45
CA GLN A 25 0.69 -15.82 -6.97
C GLN A 25 -0.32 -15.86 -5.82
N ARG A 26 -1.23 -16.84 -5.79
CA ARG A 26 -2.14 -17.06 -4.65
C ARG A 26 -1.36 -17.26 -3.35
N VAL A 27 -0.41 -18.19 -3.34
CA VAL A 27 0.37 -18.54 -2.14
C VAL A 27 1.37 -17.44 -1.78
N GLU A 28 2.05 -16.85 -2.76
CA GLU A 28 3.02 -15.78 -2.53
C GLU A 28 2.36 -14.52 -1.97
N THR A 29 1.11 -14.21 -2.37
CA THR A 29 0.34 -13.09 -1.80
C THR A 29 0.12 -13.27 -0.29
N VAL A 30 -0.30 -14.47 0.16
CA VAL A 30 -0.46 -14.76 1.60
C VAL A 30 0.89 -14.67 2.33
N GLN A 31 1.99 -15.09 1.70
CA GLN A 31 3.32 -14.96 2.30
C GLN A 31 3.72 -13.48 2.47
N ILE A 32 3.40 -12.62 1.51
CA ILE A 32 3.67 -11.18 1.61
C ILE A 32 2.79 -10.55 2.69
N LEU A 33 1.49 -10.86 2.74
CA LEU A 33 0.57 -10.41 3.80
C LEU A 33 1.10 -10.77 5.20
N ARG A 34 1.54 -12.03 5.38
CA ARG A 34 2.20 -12.47 6.62
C ARG A 34 3.48 -11.70 6.90
N ALA A 35 4.32 -11.47 5.90
CA ALA A 35 5.57 -10.70 6.06
C ALA A 35 5.31 -9.24 6.47
N LEU A 36 4.25 -8.62 5.96
CA LEU A 36 3.86 -7.25 6.32
C LEU A 36 3.31 -7.17 7.75
N VAL A 37 2.39 -8.06 8.10
CA VAL A 37 1.54 -7.90 9.29
C VAL A 37 2.05 -8.68 10.49
N TRP A 38 2.56 -9.90 10.32
CA TRP A 38 2.99 -10.71 11.47
C TRP A 38 4.30 -10.16 12.05
N PRO A 39 4.41 -9.97 13.38
CA PRO A 39 5.63 -9.42 13.99
C PRO A 39 6.89 -10.23 13.67
N VAL A 40 6.77 -11.56 13.60
CA VAL A 40 7.89 -12.48 13.31
C VAL A 40 7.57 -13.36 12.10
N TYR A 41 8.11 -12.96 10.94
CA TYR A 41 8.00 -13.71 9.69
C TYR A 41 9.24 -13.47 8.81
N GLY A 42 9.51 -14.37 7.87
CA GLY A 42 10.62 -14.20 6.92
C GLY A 42 10.34 -13.11 5.88
N TRP A 43 11.37 -12.72 5.12
CA TRP A 43 11.25 -11.87 3.92
C TRP A 43 10.78 -10.43 4.12
N LYS A 44 10.71 -9.93 5.37
CA LYS A 44 10.27 -8.54 5.68
C LYS A 44 11.05 -7.43 4.98
N ASN A 45 12.30 -7.71 4.60
CA ASN A 45 13.20 -6.79 3.90
C ASN A 45 13.27 -7.05 2.39
N HIS A 46 12.51 -8.02 1.87
CA HIS A 46 12.48 -8.30 0.44
C HIS A 46 11.83 -7.11 -0.31
N PRO A 47 12.38 -6.63 -1.43
CA PRO A 47 11.82 -5.47 -2.15
C PRO A 47 10.35 -5.64 -2.55
N ALA A 48 9.98 -6.83 -3.04
CA ALA A 48 8.59 -7.16 -3.38
C ALA A 48 7.64 -7.22 -2.17
N VAL A 49 8.15 -7.25 -0.93
CA VAL A 49 7.35 -7.06 0.30
C VAL A 49 7.33 -5.58 0.66
N ALA A 50 8.49 -4.93 0.65
CA ALA A 50 8.63 -3.53 1.06
C ALA A 50 7.70 -2.59 0.29
N MET A 51 7.55 -2.75 -1.02
CA MET A 51 6.68 -1.90 -1.84
C MET A 51 5.22 -1.88 -1.37
N TRP A 52 4.75 -2.94 -0.70
CA TRP A 52 3.37 -3.09 -0.21
C TRP A 52 3.14 -2.61 1.23
N ARG A 53 4.19 -2.13 1.92
CA ARG A 53 4.06 -1.59 3.29
C ARG A 53 2.99 -0.51 3.35
N GLY A 54 2.05 -0.65 4.29
CA GLY A 54 0.92 0.26 4.47
C GLY A 54 -0.27 0.06 3.53
N PHE A 55 -0.22 -0.94 2.65
CA PHE A 55 -1.26 -1.19 1.65
C PHE A 55 -1.80 -2.64 1.72
N THR A 56 -1.94 -3.18 2.94
CA THR A 56 -2.45 -4.53 3.19
C THR A 56 -3.81 -4.78 2.50
N PRO A 57 -4.81 -3.87 2.57
CA PRO A 57 -6.07 -4.06 1.85
C PRO A 57 -5.91 -4.12 0.32
N ALA A 58 -5.03 -3.30 -0.28
CA ALA A 58 -4.79 -3.35 -1.72
C ALA A 58 -4.09 -4.66 -2.14
N LEU A 59 -3.16 -5.16 -1.33
CA LEU A 59 -2.55 -6.47 -1.57
C LEU A 59 -3.56 -7.62 -1.41
N ALA A 60 -4.49 -7.51 -0.46
CA ALA A 60 -5.57 -8.46 -0.32
C ALA A 60 -6.49 -8.45 -1.56
N LEU A 61 -6.84 -7.26 -2.07
CA LEU A 61 -7.59 -7.11 -3.33
C LEU A 61 -6.86 -7.77 -4.51
N TYR A 62 -5.55 -7.55 -4.65
CA TYR A 62 -4.72 -8.26 -5.62
C TYR A 62 -4.81 -9.79 -5.47
N GLY A 63 -4.64 -10.29 -4.24
CA GLY A 63 -4.72 -11.72 -3.94
C GLY A 63 -6.07 -12.35 -4.28
N LEU A 64 -7.15 -11.61 -4.04
CA LEU A 64 -8.50 -12.03 -4.37
C LEU A 64 -8.75 -12.04 -5.89
N ALA A 65 -8.26 -11.05 -6.64
CA ALA A 65 -8.32 -11.05 -8.10
C ALA A 65 -7.62 -12.28 -8.71
N VAL A 66 -6.47 -12.66 -8.14
CA VAL A 66 -5.74 -13.87 -8.54
C VAL A 66 -6.55 -15.14 -8.20
N CYS A 67 -7.23 -15.19 -7.06
CA CYS A 67 -8.07 -16.32 -6.68
C CYS A 67 -9.34 -16.43 -7.56
N GLU A 68 -9.99 -15.31 -7.86
CA GLU A 68 -11.13 -15.24 -8.79
C GLU A 68 -10.76 -15.75 -10.17
N ARG A 69 -9.62 -15.30 -10.73
CA ARG A 69 -9.15 -15.82 -12.01
C ARG A 69 -8.86 -17.32 -11.96
N TRP A 70 -8.30 -17.81 -10.85
CA TRP A 70 -8.02 -19.23 -10.66
C TRP A 70 -9.29 -20.08 -10.65
N THR A 71 -10.33 -19.64 -9.95
CA THR A 71 -11.62 -20.35 -9.89
C THR A 71 -12.40 -20.25 -11.19
N ALA A 72 -12.33 -19.12 -11.89
CA ALA A 72 -12.92 -18.94 -13.22
C ALA A 72 -12.34 -19.92 -14.26
N LEU A 73 -11.13 -20.44 -14.05
CA LEU A 73 -10.51 -21.51 -14.86
C LEU A 73 -10.94 -22.93 -14.44
N GLY A 74 -11.89 -23.06 -13.51
CA GLY A 74 -12.44 -24.34 -13.04
C GLY A 74 -11.59 -25.02 -11.96
N HIS A 75 -10.64 -24.31 -11.34
CA HIS A 75 -9.82 -24.87 -10.27
C HIS A 75 -10.41 -24.60 -8.88
N ALA A 76 -10.19 -25.53 -7.95
CA ALA A 76 -10.62 -25.35 -6.56
C ALA A 76 -9.86 -24.21 -5.85
N ASP A 77 -10.59 -23.42 -5.07
CA ASP A 77 -10.02 -22.42 -4.20
C ASP A 77 -9.62 -23.00 -2.84
N SER A 78 -8.50 -22.52 -2.31
CA SER A 78 -7.99 -22.86 -0.98
C SER A 78 -7.28 -21.68 -0.31
N VAL A 79 -7.33 -20.49 -0.92
CA VAL A 79 -6.48 -19.35 -0.55
C VAL A 79 -7.28 -18.08 -0.29
N SER A 80 -8.41 -17.84 -0.95
CA SER A 80 -9.21 -16.61 -0.72
C SER A 80 -9.56 -16.40 0.76
N ALA A 81 -9.99 -17.45 1.48
CA ALA A 81 -10.26 -17.40 2.92
C ALA A 81 -9.03 -16.98 3.75
N GLN A 82 -7.81 -17.33 3.32
CA GLN A 82 -6.57 -16.90 3.98
C GLN A 82 -6.27 -15.44 3.70
N VAL A 83 -6.61 -14.94 2.51
CA VAL A 83 -6.46 -13.52 2.16
C VAL A 83 -7.46 -12.68 2.96
N LEU A 84 -8.73 -13.10 2.99
CA LEU A 84 -9.82 -12.44 3.72
C LEU A 84 -9.56 -12.36 5.24
N ALA A 85 -8.76 -13.27 5.80
CA ALA A 85 -8.35 -13.19 7.20
C ALA A 85 -7.54 -11.93 7.53
N PHE A 86 -6.91 -11.29 6.54
CA PHE A 86 -6.17 -10.03 6.71
C PHE A 86 -7.05 -8.79 6.54
N THR A 87 -8.32 -8.95 6.18
CA THR A 87 -9.28 -7.85 5.94
C THR A 87 -10.57 -8.03 6.73
N ASP A 88 -10.52 -8.79 7.84
CA ASP A 88 -11.68 -9.12 8.68
C ASP A 88 -12.86 -9.74 7.91
N GLY A 89 -12.59 -10.44 6.81
CA GLY A 89 -13.62 -11.04 5.97
C GLY A 89 -14.21 -10.13 4.90
N GLU A 90 -13.81 -8.87 4.85
CA GLU A 90 -14.29 -7.91 3.87
C GLU A 90 -13.47 -8.00 2.57
N VAL A 91 -14.15 -7.93 1.42
CA VAL A 91 -13.50 -7.72 0.12
C VAL A 91 -13.22 -6.22 -0.02
N PRO A 92 -11.96 -5.79 -0.14
CA PRO A 92 -11.67 -4.37 -0.30
C PRO A 92 -12.22 -3.84 -1.63
N ASP A 93 -12.97 -2.74 -1.58
CA ASP A 93 -13.46 -2.09 -2.79
C ASP A 93 -12.39 -1.13 -3.37
N PRO A 94 -12.03 -1.23 -4.67
CA PRO A 94 -10.97 -0.39 -5.24
C PRO A 94 -11.28 1.11 -5.20
N HIS A 95 -12.55 1.52 -5.32
CA HIS A 95 -12.94 2.93 -5.26
C HIS A 95 -12.78 3.45 -3.82
N ASP A 96 -13.21 2.68 -2.82
CA ASP A 96 -13.01 3.03 -1.41
C ASP A 96 -11.52 3.13 -1.08
N LEU A 97 -10.70 2.16 -1.51
CA LEU A 97 -9.25 2.21 -1.32
C LEU A 97 -8.62 3.45 -1.96
N ALA A 98 -9.09 3.87 -3.13
CA ALA A 98 -8.63 5.10 -3.76
C ALA A 98 -9.03 6.34 -2.95
N ALA A 99 -10.28 6.41 -2.50
CA ALA A 99 -10.83 7.53 -1.75
C ALA A 99 -10.18 7.68 -0.36
N THR A 100 -9.80 6.57 0.27
CA THR A 100 -9.11 6.55 1.57
C THR A 100 -7.59 6.59 1.46
N GLY A 101 -7.05 6.63 0.23
CA GLY A 101 -5.61 6.68 -0.03
C GLY A 101 -4.84 5.41 0.38
N GLN A 102 -5.53 4.26 0.32
CA GLN A 102 -5.02 2.93 0.64
C GLN A 102 -4.61 2.13 -0.62
N LEU A 103 -4.59 2.77 -1.79
CA LEU A 103 -3.90 2.25 -2.97
C LEU A 103 -2.43 2.70 -2.98
N PRO A 104 -1.47 1.82 -3.36
CA PRO A 104 -0.07 2.21 -3.41
C PRO A 104 0.19 3.33 -4.42
N PRO A 105 1.01 4.35 -4.09
CA PRO A 105 1.30 5.46 -4.99
C PRO A 105 2.10 5.05 -6.23
N TRP A 106 2.73 3.88 -6.24
CA TRP A 106 3.42 3.36 -7.41
C TRP A 106 2.50 2.59 -8.37
N LEU A 107 1.25 2.29 -7.99
CA LEU A 107 0.33 1.56 -8.86
C LEU A 107 -0.02 2.41 -10.10
N GLY A 108 0.23 1.90 -11.29
CA GLY A 108 0.14 2.65 -12.54
C GLY A 108 1.49 3.14 -13.07
N ASP A 109 2.59 2.95 -12.35
CA ASP A 109 3.95 3.28 -12.82
C ASP A 109 4.33 2.43 -14.05
N PRO A 110 4.54 3.04 -15.23
CA PRO A 110 4.87 2.30 -16.45
C PRO A 110 6.15 1.47 -16.34
N ASP A 111 7.16 1.94 -15.62
CA ASP A 111 8.44 1.25 -15.51
C ASP A 111 8.32 -0.02 -14.65
N LEU A 112 7.49 0.04 -13.59
CA LEU A 112 7.11 -1.13 -12.82
C LEU A 112 6.45 -2.17 -13.73
N HIS A 113 5.35 -1.79 -14.38
CA HIS A 113 4.56 -2.73 -15.18
C HIS A 113 5.39 -3.34 -16.32
N ARG A 114 6.18 -2.53 -17.02
CA ARG A 114 7.06 -2.98 -18.11
C ARG A 114 8.17 -3.92 -17.62
N SER A 115 8.76 -3.67 -16.45
CA SER A 115 9.76 -4.59 -15.88
C SER A 115 9.16 -5.95 -15.51
N HIS A 116 7.90 -5.99 -15.07
CA HIS A 116 7.19 -7.24 -14.78
C HIS A 116 6.82 -8.00 -16.07
N GLN A 117 6.40 -7.29 -17.13
CA GLN A 117 6.18 -7.89 -18.46
C GLN A 117 7.48 -8.51 -19.00
N SER A 118 8.59 -7.76 -18.93
CA SER A 118 9.94 -8.24 -19.31
C SER A 118 10.33 -9.51 -18.54
N ALA A 119 10.08 -9.54 -17.24
CA ALA A 119 10.36 -10.71 -16.42
C ALA A 119 9.49 -11.92 -16.78
N LEU A 120 8.22 -11.72 -17.12
CA LEU A 120 7.33 -12.79 -17.57
C LEU A 120 7.80 -13.34 -18.93
N LEU A 121 8.21 -12.49 -19.86
CA LEU A 121 8.79 -12.91 -21.15
C LEU A 121 10.00 -13.82 -20.98
N ARG A 122 10.96 -13.49 -20.11
CA ARG A 122 12.10 -14.40 -19.80
C ARG A 122 11.67 -15.75 -19.30
N LYS A 123 10.54 -15.78 -18.60
CA LYS A 123 10.08 -16.95 -17.88
C LYS A 123 9.30 -17.89 -18.80
N ASP A 124 8.57 -17.36 -19.79
CA ASP A 124 7.90 -18.14 -20.83
C ASP A 124 7.62 -17.29 -22.09
N PRO A 125 8.60 -17.18 -23.02
CA PRO A 125 8.46 -16.31 -24.18
C PRO A 125 7.26 -16.67 -25.07
N ALA A 126 6.96 -17.98 -25.21
CA ALA A 126 5.91 -18.46 -26.09
C ALA A 126 4.51 -18.06 -25.60
N HIS A 127 4.29 -18.05 -24.28
CA HIS A 127 3.04 -17.59 -23.68
C HIS A 127 2.90 -16.06 -23.71
N TYR A 128 3.97 -15.33 -23.38
CA TYR A 128 3.88 -13.88 -23.13
C TYR A 128 4.13 -12.99 -24.34
N ARG A 129 4.91 -13.41 -25.35
CA ARG A 129 5.18 -12.60 -26.54
C ARG A 129 3.89 -12.24 -27.30
N PRO A 130 2.93 -13.16 -27.52
CA PRO A 130 1.66 -12.80 -28.14
C PRO A 130 0.81 -11.79 -27.36
N LEU A 131 1.05 -11.65 -26.05
CA LEU A 131 0.29 -10.75 -25.16
C LEU A 131 0.91 -9.36 -25.06
N PHE A 132 2.25 -9.27 -25.05
CA PHE A 132 2.97 -8.01 -24.85
C PHE A 132 3.56 -7.41 -26.12
N GLY A 133 3.55 -8.16 -27.23
CA GLY A 133 4.15 -7.76 -28.48
C GLY A 133 5.69 -7.79 -28.45
N ASP A 134 6.29 -7.29 -29.53
CA ASP A 134 7.73 -7.34 -29.74
C ASP A 134 8.49 -6.15 -29.13
N ASP A 135 7.79 -5.07 -28.77
CA ASP A 135 8.38 -3.83 -28.23
C ASP A 135 8.77 -3.91 -26.74
N VAL A 136 8.32 -4.96 -26.05
CA VAL A 136 8.69 -5.20 -24.66
C VAL A 136 9.98 -6.04 -24.63
N PRO A 137 11.11 -5.45 -24.20
CA PRO A 137 12.37 -6.18 -24.06
C PRO A 137 12.25 -7.24 -22.97
N ASP A 138 12.98 -8.34 -23.13
CA ASP A 138 13.00 -9.45 -22.17
C ASP A 138 14.25 -9.44 -21.28
N ASP A 139 14.98 -8.34 -21.15
CA ASP A 139 16.21 -8.26 -20.35
C ASP A 139 16.18 -7.19 -19.24
N LEU A 140 15.05 -6.50 -19.05
CA LEU A 140 14.95 -5.46 -18.02
C LEU A 140 15.07 -6.06 -16.61
N PRO A 141 15.84 -5.44 -15.70
CA PRO A 141 15.80 -5.80 -14.29
C PRO A 141 14.41 -5.50 -13.72
N TYR A 142 14.03 -6.20 -12.63
CA TYR A 142 12.82 -5.83 -11.90
C TYR A 142 12.93 -4.40 -11.37
N SER A 143 11.91 -3.59 -11.63
CA SER A 143 11.70 -2.33 -10.93
C SER A 143 10.85 -2.59 -9.70
N TRP A 144 11.44 -2.41 -8.52
CA TRP A 144 10.73 -2.46 -7.24
C TRP A 144 10.65 -1.04 -6.68
N PRO A 145 9.45 -0.45 -6.53
CA PRO A 145 9.33 0.93 -6.08
C PRO A 145 9.84 1.07 -4.66
N LEU A 146 10.38 2.25 -4.35
CA LEU A 146 10.68 2.58 -2.96
C LEU A 146 9.40 2.48 -2.12
N PRO A 147 9.48 1.89 -0.92
CA PRO A 147 8.32 1.75 -0.06
C PRO A 147 7.77 3.14 0.30
N ALA A 148 6.46 3.33 0.16
CA ALA A 148 5.81 4.57 0.59
C ALA A 148 5.99 4.80 2.10
N TYR A 149 6.09 3.71 2.85
CA TYR A 149 6.44 3.67 4.27
C TYR A 149 7.80 2.95 4.45
N PRO A 150 8.90 3.69 4.63
CA PRO A 150 10.25 3.12 4.81
C PRO A 150 10.37 2.16 6.00
N ARG A 151 9.57 2.38 7.05
CA ARG A 151 9.29 1.40 8.11
C ARG A 151 7.80 1.11 8.15
N TRP A 152 7.44 -0.08 8.62
CA TRP A 152 6.04 -0.48 8.83
C TRP A 152 5.97 -1.39 10.04
N PRO A 153 4.96 -1.25 10.92
CA PRO A 153 3.87 -0.29 10.89
C PRO A 153 4.27 1.16 11.25
N VAL A 154 3.62 2.15 10.64
CA VAL A 154 3.65 3.56 11.06
C VAL A 154 2.25 3.92 11.51
N ARG A 155 2.05 4.01 12.83
CA ARG A 155 0.75 4.28 13.42
C ARG A 155 0.92 5.25 14.56
N ARG A 156 0.24 6.38 14.48
CA ARG A 156 0.14 7.31 15.60
C ARG A 156 -0.75 6.76 16.70
N GLY A 157 -1.87 6.14 16.32
CA GLY A 157 -2.87 5.58 17.24
C GLY A 157 -3.80 6.61 17.88
N HIS A 158 -3.60 7.91 17.63
CA HIS A 158 -4.45 9.01 18.09
C HIS A 158 -4.38 10.18 17.09
N SER A 159 -5.23 11.19 17.27
CA SER A 159 -5.27 12.38 16.38
C SER A 159 -4.25 13.47 16.74
N ASP A 160 -3.74 13.47 17.97
CA ASP A 160 -2.81 14.50 18.43
C ASP A 160 -1.45 14.41 17.73
N PRO A 161 -0.71 15.50 17.51
CA PRO A 161 0.64 15.47 16.94
C PRO A 161 1.63 14.66 17.79
N LEU A 162 2.56 13.96 17.16
CA LEU A 162 3.73 13.41 17.86
C LEU A 162 4.78 14.50 18.11
N THR A 163 5.60 14.30 19.15
CA THR A 163 6.85 15.05 19.26
C THR A 163 7.80 14.61 18.14
N THR A 164 8.73 15.49 17.75
CA THR A 164 9.78 15.15 16.76
C THR A 164 10.53 13.88 17.15
N LEU A 165 10.87 13.71 18.44
CA LEU A 165 11.54 12.52 18.94
C LEU A 165 10.70 11.25 18.76
N ALA A 166 9.41 11.28 19.13
CA ALA A 166 8.53 10.11 18.96
C ALA A 166 8.29 9.76 17.49
N ALA A 167 8.15 10.76 16.62
CA ALA A 167 8.03 10.55 15.17
C ALA A 167 9.32 9.98 14.57
N SER A 168 10.48 10.51 14.99
CA SER A 168 11.82 10.00 14.63
C SER A 168 12.00 8.53 15.03
N ASP A 169 11.62 8.15 16.25
CA ASP A 169 11.69 6.76 16.72
C ASP A 169 10.78 5.83 15.89
N LEU A 170 9.56 6.27 15.60
CA LEU A 170 8.58 5.51 14.83
C LEU A 170 9.05 5.25 13.39
N LEU A 171 9.62 6.28 12.73
CA LEU A 171 10.17 6.16 11.38
C LEU A 171 11.60 5.63 11.35
N GLY A 172 12.28 5.64 12.50
CA GLY A 172 13.65 5.24 12.64
C GLY A 172 14.65 6.08 11.89
N ILE A 173 14.42 7.38 11.88
CA ILE A 173 15.31 8.36 11.28
C ILE A 173 15.71 9.38 12.34
N ASP A 174 16.90 9.92 12.19
CA ASP A 174 17.40 11.03 13.00
C ASP A 174 17.63 12.22 12.07
N PRO A 175 16.80 13.27 12.11
CA PRO A 175 16.91 14.41 11.21
C PRO A 175 18.19 15.20 11.52
N ASP A 176 18.92 15.61 10.48
CA ASP A 176 20.07 16.49 10.66
C ASP A 176 19.62 17.94 11.02
N PRO A 177 20.53 18.85 11.42
CA PRO A 177 20.14 20.21 11.80
C PRO A 177 19.39 21.00 10.71
N ALA A 178 19.65 20.76 9.43
CA ALA A 178 18.96 21.43 8.33
C ALA A 178 17.56 20.85 8.13
N GLU A 179 17.40 19.54 8.25
CA GLU A 179 16.10 18.87 8.25
C GLU A 179 15.27 19.27 9.49
N ALA A 180 15.90 19.42 10.66
CA ALA A 180 15.23 19.88 11.88
C ALA A 180 14.70 21.32 11.74
N ASP A 181 15.49 22.24 11.16
CA ASP A 181 15.04 23.60 10.82
C ASP A 181 13.86 23.57 9.84
N LEU A 182 13.92 22.73 8.81
CA LEU A 182 12.83 22.55 7.86
C LEU A 182 11.54 22.08 8.54
N LEU A 183 11.64 21.08 9.41
CA LEU A 183 10.50 20.56 10.17
C LEU A 183 9.86 21.65 11.03
N TRP A 184 10.69 22.45 11.72
CA TRP A 184 10.23 23.59 12.51
C TRP A 184 9.47 24.61 11.63
N ARG A 185 10.02 24.97 10.46
CA ARG A 185 9.36 25.92 9.53
C ARG A 185 8.00 25.41 9.03
N VAL A 186 7.90 24.12 8.73
CA VAL A 186 6.61 23.49 8.37
C VAL A 186 5.62 23.55 9.55
N GLN A 187 6.11 23.34 10.79
CA GLN A 187 5.29 23.46 12.00
C GLN A 187 4.77 24.89 12.20
N GLU A 188 5.59 25.91 11.92
CA GLU A 188 5.20 27.32 11.96
C GLU A 188 4.28 27.74 10.79
N GLY A 189 4.01 26.84 9.84
CA GLY A 189 3.08 27.09 8.73
C GLY A 189 3.73 27.62 7.46
N GLU A 190 5.06 27.63 7.38
CA GLU A 190 5.74 27.93 6.13
C GLU A 190 5.57 26.78 5.12
N ALA A 191 5.42 27.15 3.85
CA ALA A 191 5.53 26.19 2.76
C ALA A 191 7.01 25.87 2.52
N VAL A 192 7.36 24.58 2.45
CA VAL A 192 8.75 24.15 2.28
C VAL A 192 8.89 23.13 1.16
N VAL A 193 10.04 23.16 0.48
CA VAL A 193 10.40 22.21 -0.57
C VAL A 193 11.54 21.33 -0.07
N LEU A 194 11.31 20.01 -0.08
CA LEU A 194 12.33 19.00 0.19
C LEU A 194 12.93 18.53 -1.15
N GLY A 195 14.14 19.01 -1.44
CA GLY A 195 14.99 18.55 -2.53
C GLY A 195 16.06 17.55 -2.07
N GLY A 196 17.06 17.29 -2.92
CA GLY A 196 18.22 16.43 -2.61
C GLY A 196 18.26 15.13 -3.43
N ASN A 197 19.33 14.36 -3.30
CA ASN A 197 19.57 13.19 -4.17
C ASN A 197 19.08 11.85 -3.60
N ASP A 198 18.62 11.83 -2.34
CA ASP A 198 18.12 10.62 -1.68
C ASP A 198 16.57 10.66 -1.56
N PRO A 199 15.83 10.02 -2.51
CA PRO A 199 14.37 10.00 -2.48
C PRO A 199 13.80 9.27 -1.25
N ALA A 200 14.50 8.29 -0.70
CA ALA A 200 14.04 7.57 0.49
C ALA A 200 14.15 8.45 1.74
N ARG A 201 15.26 9.17 1.90
CA ARG A 201 15.45 10.13 3.01
C ARG A 201 14.41 11.24 2.96
N ARG A 202 14.22 11.88 1.80
CA ARG A 202 13.20 12.94 1.64
C ARG A 202 11.81 12.46 2.02
N ARG A 203 11.45 11.23 1.61
CA ARG A 203 10.16 10.63 1.96
C ARG A 203 10.01 10.46 3.47
N SER A 204 11.04 9.93 4.14
CA SER A 204 11.03 9.80 5.60
C SER A 204 10.89 11.14 6.32
N VAL A 205 11.59 12.19 5.87
CA VAL A 205 11.49 13.53 6.47
C VAL A 205 10.10 14.13 6.27
N ALA A 206 9.50 13.96 5.10
CA ALA A 206 8.13 14.43 4.84
C ALA A 206 7.08 13.68 5.68
N LEU A 207 7.24 12.37 5.85
CA LEU A 207 6.39 11.59 6.76
C LEU A 207 6.55 12.05 8.21
N LEU A 208 7.78 12.34 8.65
CA LEU A 208 8.06 12.87 9.98
C LEU A 208 7.32 14.19 10.19
N ALA A 209 7.41 15.12 9.25
CA ALA A 209 6.66 16.39 9.29
C ALA A 209 5.15 16.17 9.47
N GLY A 210 4.59 15.20 8.73
CA GLY A 210 3.19 14.83 8.80
C GLY A 210 2.75 14.26 10.16
N LEU A 211 3.60 13.45 10.78
CA LEU A 211 3.34 12.88 12.11
C LEU A 211 3.42 13.93 13.23
N CYS A 212 4.19 14.99 13.03
CA CYS A 212 4.35 16.11 13.97
C CYS A 212 3.28 17.20 13.82
N LEU A 213 2.26 17.00 12.99
CA LEU A 213 1.17 17.94 12.76
C LEU A 213 -0.21 17.34 13.12
N PRO A 214 -1.19 18.17 13.52
CA PRO A 214 -2.53 17.70 13.81
C PRO A 214 -3.24 17.27 12.52
N GLY A 215 -4.07 16.23 12.61
CA GLY A 215 -4.80 15.71 11.45
C GLY A 215 -3.96 14.81 10.55
N ARG A 216 -4.54 14.42 9.42
CA ARG A 216 -3.90 13.51 8.45
C ARG A 216 -2.96 14.24 7.52
N THR A 217 -2.03 13.48 6.94
CA THR A 217 -1.18 13.94 5.83
C THR A 217 -1.78 13.47 4.51
N ALA A 218 -2.08 14.39 3.60
CA ALA A 218 -2.45 14.06 2.24
C ALA A 218 -1.21 14.07 1.35
N TRP A 219 -0.85 12.90 0.83
CA TRP A 219 0.29 12.72 -0.04
C TRP A 219 -0.16 12.60 -1.49
N ILE A 220 0.07 13.64 -2.29
CA ILE A 220 -0.45 13.75 -3.66
C ILE A 220 0.66 13.45 -4.65
N THR A 221 0.44 12.41 -5.44
CA THR A 221 1.30 12.02 -6.56
C THR A 221 0.75 12.55 -7.89
N PRO A 222 1.60 12.89 -8.87
CA PRO A 222 1.15 13.48 -10.13
C PRO A 222 0.51 12.46 -11.09
N ALA A 223 0.83 11.18 -10.95
CA ALA A 223 0.30 10.13 -11.80
C ALA A 223 -1.24 10.02 -11.63
N PRO A 224 -1.99 9.75 -12.72
CA PRO A 224 -3.42 9.50 -12.61
C PRO A 224 -3.69 8.22 -11.83
N LEU A 225 -4.90 8.10 -11.28
CA LEU A 225 -5.36 6.85 -10.68
C LEU A 225 -5.60 5.83 -11.81
N PRO A 226 -5.07 4.61 -11.72
CA PRO A 226 -5.44 3.57 -12.67
C PRO A 226 -6.89 3.15 -12.46
N GLU A 227 -7.57 2.82 -13.56
CA GLU A 227 -8.88 2.18 -13.50
C GLU A 227 -8.69 0.73 -13.01
N LEU A 228 -9.36 0.39 -11.91
CA LEU A 228 -9.32 -0.94 -11.31
C LEU A 228 -10.68 -1.61 -11.47
N THR A 229 -10.67 -2.84 -11.95
CA THR A 229 -11.88 -3.64 -12.10
C THR A 229 -12.35 -4.10 -10.72
N PRO A 230 -13.60 -3.77 -10.29
CA PRO A 230 -14.16 -4.36 -9.08
C PRO A 230 -14.26 -5.87 -9.21
N LEU A 231 -14.03 -6.60 -8.12
CA LEU A 231 -14.19 -8.06 -8.12
C LEU A 231 -15.66 -8.43 -8.05
N ASP A 232 -16.05 -9.49 -8.76
CA ASP A 232 -17.41 -10.04 -8.73
C ASP A 232 -17.37 -11.44 -8.11
N LEU A 233 -17.22 -11.46 -6.79
CA LEU A 233 -17.15 -12.70 -6.02
C LEU A 233 -18.56 -13.16 -5.62
N THR A 234 -19.08 -14.16 -6.34
CA THR A 234 -20.44 -14.68 -6.11
C THR A 234 -20.63 -15.38 -4.76
N ALA A 235 -19.55 -15.88 -4.15
CA ALA A 235 -19.54 -16.48 -2.83
C ALA A 235 -18.17 -16.27 -2.16
N LEU A 236 -18.18 -15.77 -0.93
CA LEU A 236 -16.99 -15.58 -0.12
C LEU A 236 -16.89 -16.69 0.92
N PRO A 237 -15.75 -17.39 1.03
CA PRO A 237 -15.56 -18.34 2.11
C PRO A 237 -15.31 -17.61 3.42
N ASP A 238 -15.71 -18.23 4.53
CA ASP A 238 -15.38 -17.75 5.86
C ASP A 238 -13.86 -17.62 6.03
N PRO A 239 -13.36 -16.50 6.59
CA PRO A 239 -11.93 -16.28 6.77
C PRO A 239 -11.29 -17.36 7.64
N HIS A 240 -10.17 -17.93 7.19
CA HIS A 240 -9.42 -18.93 7.95
C HIS A 240 -7.92 -18.87 7.62
N HIS A 241 -7.05 -19.34 8.51
CA HIS A 241 -5.60 -19.25 8.30
C HIS A 241 -4.99 -20.41 7.48
N GLY A 242 -5.84 -21.29 6.94
CA GLY A 242 -5.44 -22.48 6.18
C GLY A 242 -4.84 -23.56 7.09
N THR A 243 -4.26 -24.60 6.51
CA THR A 243 -3.65 -25.71 7.26
C THR A 243 -2.15 -25.52 7.53
N GLY A 244 -1.56 -24.43 7.03
CA GLY A 244 -0.15 -24.11 7.21
C GLY A 244 0.17 -23.55 8.59
N ARG A 245 1.24 -22.75 8.67
CA ARG A 245 1.62 -22.02 9.89
C ARG A 245 0.44 -21.15 10.37
N GLN A 246 0.00 -21.40 11.59
CA GLN A 246 -1.05 -20.61 12.25
C GLN A 246 -0.47 -19.32 12.84
N PRO A 247 -1.26 -18.22 12.90
CA PRO A 247 -0.86 -17.02 13.61
C PRO A 247 -0.80 -17.29 15.12
N ASP A 248 0.24 -16.79 15.77
CA ASP A 248 0.29 -16.72 17.23
C ASP A 248 -0.53 -15.51 17.75
N PRO A 249 -0.74 -15.35 19.08
CA PRO A 249 -1.49 -14.22 19.61
C PRO A 249 -0.96 -12.84 19.20
N ALA A 250 0.36 -12.70 19.01
CA ALA A 250 0.96 -11.43 18.58
C ALA A 250 0.64 -11.13 17.11
N ALA A 251 0.62 -12.15 16.25
CA ALA A 251 0.17 -12.04 14.87
C ALA A 251 -1.32 -11.69 14.78
N LEU A 252 -2.18 -12.32 15.59
CA LEU A 252 -3.60 -11.99 15.64
C LEU A 252 -3.84 -10.53 16.10
N ALA A 253 -3.12 -10.08 17.14
CA ALA A 253 -3.19 -8.70 17.60
C ALA A 253 -2.70 -7.71 16.52
N ALA A 254 -1.62 -8.04 15.80
CA ALA A 254 -1.11 -7.21 14.72
C ALA A 254 -2.08 -7.12 13.53
N MET A 255 -2.74 -8.23 13.19
CA MET A 255 -3.80 -8.28 12.16
C MET A 255 -5.00 -7.42 12.55
N ALA A 256 -5.53 -7.58 13.77
CA ALA A 256 -6.62 -6.74 14.26
C ALA A 256 -6.24 -5.25 14.23
N ALA A 257 -5.05 -4.91 14.70
CA ALA A 257 -4.59 -3.53 14.73
C ALA A 257 -4.31 -2.95 13.32
N GLU A 258 -4.01 -3.79 12.32
CA GLU A 258 -3.91 -3.38 10.90
C GLU A 258 -5.27 -2.97 10.34
N ASN A 259 -6.36 -3.63 10.79
CA ASN A 259 -7.73 -3.35 10.32
C ASN A 259 -8.43 -2.21 11.08
N GLU A 260 -8.03 -1.94 12.34
CA GLU A 260 -8.67 -0.94 13.18
C GLU A 260 -8.25 0.51 12.87
N VAL A 261 -7.02 0.75 12.40
CA VAL A 261 -6.43 2.09 12.36
C VAL A 261 -6.67 2.76 11.01
N ALA A 262 -7.33 3.92 11.03
CA ALA A 262 -7.37 4.81 9.88
C ALA A 262 -5.95 5.33 9.56
N PRO A 263 -5.53 5.37 8.29
CA PRO A 263 -4.17 5.75 7.95
C PRO A 263 -3.90 7.22 8.30
N ASP A 264 -2.78 7.47 8.98
CA ASP A 264 -2.25 8.82 9.26
C ASP A 264 -1.85 9.57 7.98
N VAL A 265 -1.51 8.82 6.93
CA VAL A 265 -1.11 9.35 5.62
C VAL A 265 -1.97 8.72 4.54
N VAL A 266 -2.67 9.57 3.77
CA VAL A 266 -3.51 9.14 2.64
C VAL A 266 -2.79 9.42 1.34
N PHE A 267 -2.56 8.40 0.52
CA PHE A 267 -1.90 8.55 -0.78
C PHE A 267 -2.92 8.80 -1.88
N LEU A 268 -2.93 10.03 -2.39
CA LEU A 268 -3.90 10.53 -3.35
C LEU A 268 -3.23 10.78 -4.72
N ARG A 269 -4.07 10.94 -5.74
CA ARG A 269 -3.66 11.29 -7.10
C ARG A 269 -3.98 12.75 -7.41
N ALA A 270 -3.35 13.28 -8.45
CA ALA A 270 -3.66 14.60 -8.95
C ALA A 270 -5.17 14.72 -9.27
N GLY A 271 -5.80 15.80 -8.82
CA GLY A 271 -7.25 16.01 -8.97
C GLY A 271 -8.11 15.48 -7.82
N THR A 272 -7.59 14.63 -6.94
CA THR A 272 -8.33 14.19 -5.75
C THR A 272 -8.25 15.24 -4.63
N ALA A 273 -9.40 15.60 -4.07
CA ALA A 273 -9.46 16.54 -2.95
C ALA A 273 -8.92 15.88 -1.66
N PRO A 274 -8.00 16.53 -0.93
CA PRO A 274 -7.56 16.05 0.38
C PRO A 274 -8.72 15.96 1.37
N PRO A 275 -8.71 14.98 2.29
CA PRO A 275 -9.71 14.92 3.35
C PRO A 275 -9.86 16.21 4.14
N PRO A 276 -11.05 16.52 4.68
CA PRO A 276 -11.28 17.75 5.45
C PRO A 276 -10.35 17.92 6.65
N ASP A 277 -9.98 16.83 7.31
CA ASP A 277 -9.08 16.75 8.47
C ASP A 277 -7.59 16.68 8.09
N THR A 278 -7.23 17.05 6.85
CA THR A 278 -5.83 17.10 6.41
C THR A 278 -5.11 18.30 7.04
N GLY A 279 -4.08 18.05 7.86
CA GLY A 279 -3.22 19.10 8.42
C GLY A 279 -2.02 19.44 7.54
N LEU A 280 -1.49 18.46 6.81
CA LEU A 280 -0.35 18.62 5.91
C LEU A 280 -0.68 18.09 4.51
N VAL A 281 -0.38 18.87 3.48
CA VAL A 281 -0.38 18.42 2.10
C VAL A 281 1.07 18.27 1.63
N VAL A 282 1.43 17.08 1.14
CA VAL A 282 2.69 16.79 0.46
C VAL A 282 2.40 16.60 -1.02
N ARG A 283 3.07 17.34 -1.91
CA ARG A 283 2.93 17.18 -3.36
C ARG A 283 4.26 16.73 -3.96
N GLU A 284 4.24 15.61 -4.68
CA GLU A 284 5.40 15.15 -5.44
C GLU A 284 5.49 15.91 -6.78
N GLN A 285 6.62 16.56 -7.06
CA GLN A 285 6.89 17.25 -8.32
C GLN A 285 8.36 17.08 -8.68
N HIS A 286 8.69 16.62 -9.90
CA HIS A 286 10.06 16.62 -10.47
C HIS A 286 11.20 16.33 -9.48
N ASN A 287 11.13 15.18 -8.79
CA ASN A 287 12.12 14.77 -7.79
C ASN A 287 12.22 15.73 -6.57
N GLU A 288 11.13 16.37 -6.19
CA GLU A 288 10.99 17.22 -5.00
C GLU A 288 9.67 16.92 -4.29
N LEU A 289 9.59 17.24 -3.00
CA LEU A 289 8.35 17.19 -2.21
C LEU A 289 8.01 18.59 -1.71
N HIS A 290 6.85 19.11 -2.09
CA HIS A 290 6.34 20.40 -1.61
C HIS A 290 5.39 20.17 -0.45
N LEU A 291 5.75 20.69 0.72
CA LEU A 291 5.03 20.56 1.97
C LEU A 291 4.31 21.89 2.26
N ALA A 292 3.01 21.82 2.51
CA ALA A 292 2.22 22.98 2.90
C ALA A 292 1.16 22.59 3.94
N ARG A 293 1.08 23.34 5.03
CA ARG A 293 0.00 23.19 6.02
C ARG A 293 -1.32 23.64 5.43
N ARG A 294 -2.40 22.97 5.84
CA ARG A 294 -3.77 23.45 5.65
C ARG A 294 -4.21 24.17 6.92
N SER A 295 -4.88 25.32 6.79
CA SER A 295 -5.25 26.15 7.95
C SER A 295 -6.13 25.37 8.95
N PRO A 296 -5.84 25.47 10.27
CA PRO A 296 -6.58 24.73 11.30
C PRO A 296 -8.06 25.13 11.40
N ASP A 297 -8.43 26.36 11.02
CA ASP A 297 -9.82 26.82 10.93
C ASP A 297 -10.68 26.06 9.90
N SER A 298 -10.05 25.22 9.07
CA SER A 298 -10.71 24.35 8.09
C SER A 298 -10.80 22.88 8.52
N LEU A 299 -10.25 22.52 9.68
CA LEU A 299 -10.29 21.15 10.20
C LEU A 299 -11.59 20.94 10.99
N PRO A 300 -12.39 19.89 10.68
CA PRO A 300 -13.51 19.53 11.54
C PRO A 300 -12.99 19.11 12.92
N PRO A 301 -13.80 19.27 13.99
CA PRO A 301 -13.45 18.74 15.31
C PRO A 301 -13.15 17.23 15.21
N ALA A 302 -12.17 16.76 15.99
CA ALA A 302 -11.70 15.38 15.94
C ALA A 302 -12.89 14.40 16.01
N PRO A 303 -13.01 13.45 15.07
CA PRO A 303 -14.13 12.52 15.09
C PRO A 303 -14.05 11.63 16.33
N ALA A 304 -15.13 11.57 17.12
CA ALA A 304 -15.30 10.54 18.12
C ALA A 304 -15.21 9.18 17.43
N GLY A 305 -14.26 8.33 17.84
CA GLY A 305 -13.91 7.09 17.16
C GLY A 305 -15.14 6.28 16.75
N ARG A 306 -15.37 6.16 15.43
CA ARG A 306 -16.39 5.24 14.91
C ARG A 306 -15.91 3.82 15.15
N ARG A 307 -16.45 3.16 16.18
CA ARG A 307 -16.48 1.70 16.23
C ARG A 307 -17.19 1.23 14.96
N ARG A 308 -16.51 0.49 14.10
CA ARG A 308 -17.18 -0.29 13.06
C ARG A 308 -18.18 -1.20 13.78
N SER A 309 -19.46 -1.00 13.50
CA SER A 309 -20.53 -1.83 14.04
C SER A 309 -20.32 -3.25 13.52
N ARG A 310 -19.84 -4.16 14.37
CA ARG A 310 -19.96 -5.60 14.10
C ARG A 310 -21.44 -5.89 13.94
N VAL A 311 -21.88 -6.21 12.73
CA VAL A 311 -23.17 -6.86 12.52
C VAL A 311 -23.06 -8.20 13.20
N ALA A 312 -23.71 -8.33 14.36
CA ALA A 312 -23.84 -9.60 15.05
C ALA A 312 -24.79 -10.47 14.23
N THR A 313 -24.24 -11.45 13.51
CA THR A 313 -25.00 -12.59 13.01
C THR A 313 -25.49 -13.40 14.20
N ARG A 314 -26.82 -13.55 14.27
CA ARG A 314 -27.52 -14.47 15.18
C ARG A 314 -27.52 -15.88 14.61
#